data_AF-A0A931D8C7-F1
#
_entry.id   AF-A0A931D8C7-F1
#
_cell.length_a   1.000
_cell.length_b   1.000
_cell.length_c   1.000
_cell.angle_alpha   90.00
_cell.angle_beta   90.00
_cell.angle_gamma   90.00
#
_symmetry.space_group_name_H-M   'P 1'
#
loop_
_entity.id
_entity.type
_entity.pdbx_description
1 polymer ?
#
loop_
_entity_poly.entity_id
_entity_poly.type
_entity_poly.pdbx_seq_one_letter_code
_entity_poly.pdbx_strand_id
1 'polypeptide(L)'
;MTIIAAADGSALGNPGPAGWAWYIDDDHWRAGGWKHGTNNMGELMAVLDLLRATADRPAEPLHILCDSQYVINSVTKWMPGWKKKGWKKSDGKPVLNVDLLQEIDAALVGRTYEFEWVKGHAGHAMNEAADVRARAAATAFQQGRELDAGPGLGGGPAAETVQQPAAPAVESEQDHLFSSFEDVQEAGAGTAELDAVVTLERELMEPSVRADSSAVAYLLHHDFLQVGSRGTVHDRDAAVAALAEAAGAPAGTFELLHASAVPADGAGADAHPLGAHLTYRIAGAGYALIVSSLWVRQDDRWRLRFRQSTPER
;
A
#
# COMPACT_ATOMS: atom_id res chain seq x y z
N MET A 1 20.54 -1.38 -24.48
CA MET A 1 19.88 -0.11 -24.12
C MET A 1 19.00 -0.41 -22.93
N THR A 2 18.85 0.52 -21.97
CA THR A 2 17.96 0.31 -20.82
C THR A 2 16.55 0.74 -21.22
N ILE A 3 15.56 -0.11 -20.95
CA ILE A 3 14.14 0.24 -21.11
C ILE A 3 13.71 0.92 -19.81
N ILE A 4 13.21 2.16 -19.92
CA ILE A 4 12.66 2.90 -18.79
C ILE A 4 11.14 2.89 -18.96
N ALA A 5 10.41 2.45 -17.95
CA ALA A 5 8.95 2.34 -18.00
C ALA A 5 8.34 2.69 -16.64
N ALA A 6 7.21 3.38 -16.63
CA ALA A 6 6.37 3.51 -15.44
C ALA A 6 5.30 2.41 -15.41
N ALA A 7 4.92 1.98 -14.21
CA ALA A 7 3.89 0.98 -13.98
C ALA A 7 3.02 1.41 -12.79
N ASP A 8 1.71 1.42 -13.00
CA ASP A 8 0.74 1.92 -12.02
C ASP A 8 -0.59 1.14 -12.05
N GLY A 9 -1.31 1.15 -10.94
CA GLY A 9 -2.60 0.51 -10.73
C GLY A 9 -3.62 1.48 -10.16
N SER A 10 -4.90 1.27 -10.49
CA SER A 10 -5.99 2.07 -9.98
C SER A 10 -7.20 1.20 -9.66
N ALA A 11 -7.92 1.50 -8.57
CA ALA A 11 -9.20 0.88 -8.25
C ALA A 11 -10.27 1.93 -7.91
N LEU A 12 -11.47 1.78 -8.48
CA LEU A 12 -12.65 2.61 -8.21
C LEU A 12 -13.46 1.96 -7.08
N GLY A 13 -13.00 2.20 -5.85
CA GLY A 13 -13.38 1.40 -4.67
C GLY A 13 -12.44 0.20 -4.54
N ASN A 14 -12.05 -0.16 -3.32
CA ASN A 14 -11.08 -1.21 -3.05
C ASN A 14 -11.67 -2.23 -2.04
N PRO A 15 -12.15 -3.41 -2.51
CA PRO A 15 -12.15 -3.90 -3.89
C PRO A 15 -13.26 -3.28 -4.75
N GLY A 16 -13.02 -3.17 -6.07
CA GLY A 16 -13.92 -2.55 -7.03
C GLY A 16 -13.41 -2.70 -8.47
N PRO A 17 -14.02 -2.05 -9.48
CA PRO A 17 -13.46 -1.99 -10.82
C PRO A 17 -12.02 -1.49 -10.76
N ALA A 18 -11.09 -2.30 -11.28
CA ALA A 18 -9.67 -2.06 -11.17
C ALA A 18 -9.03 -2.03 -12.54
N GLY A 19 -7.97 -1.24 -12.67
CA GLY A 19 -7.20 -1.05 -13.88
C GLY A 19 -5.71 -1.03 -13.57
N TRP A 20 -4.92 -1.30 -14.60
CA TRP A 20 -3.47 -1.28 -14.55
C TRP A 20 -2.95 -0.73 -15.86
N ALA A 21 -1.77 -0.11 -15.82
CA ALA A 21 -1.08 0.31 -17.02
C ALA A 21 0.43 0.34 -16.80
N TRP A 22 1.17 0.06 -17.86
CA TRP A 22 2.57 0.46 -17.98
C TRP A 22 2.77 1.39 -19.16
N TYR A 23 3.77 2.26 -19.06
CA TYR A 23 4.03 3.32 -20.01
C TYR A 23 5.53 3.53 -20.20
N ILE A 24 5.99 3.49 -21.46
CA ILE A 24 7.35 3.88 -21.85
C ILE A 24 7.27 5.24 -22.56
N ASP A 25 6.43 5.32 -23.59
CA ASP A 25 6.09 6.53 -24.34
C ASP A 25 4.69 6.38 -24.98
N ASP A 26 4.23 7.40 -25.70
CA ASP A 26 2.88 7.40 -26.29
C ASP A 26 2.66 6.35 -27.38
N ASP A 27 3.74 5.83 -27.98
CA ASP A 27 3.70 4.74 -28.95
C ASP A 27 3.92 3.36 -28.30
N HIS A 28 4.34 3.33 -27.03
CA HIS A 28 4.68 2.12 -26.28
C HIS A 28 4.08 2.14 -24.87
N TRP A 29 2.83 1.72 -24.77
CA TRP A 29 2.12 1.55 -23.50
C TRP A 29 1.06 0.47 -23.61
N ARG A 30 0.64 -0.08 -22.47
CA ARG A 30 -0.49 -1.00 -22.41
C ARG A 30 -1.30 -0.80 -21.14
N ALA A 31 -2.61 -0.96 -21.26
CA ALA A 31 -3.53 -0.91 -20.13
C ALA A 31 -4.50 -2.09 -20.15
N GLY A 32 -4.97 -2.46 -18.97
CA GLY A 32 -5.93 -3.54 -18.76
C GLY A 32 -6.68 -3.33 -17.45
N GLY A 33 -7.57 -4.27 -17.12
CA GLY A 33 -8.31 -4.18 -15.87
C GLY A 33 -9.31 -5.31 -15.67
N TRP A 34 -10.09 -5.20 -14.61
CA TRP A 34 -11.13 -6.14 -14.22
C TRP A 34 -12.34 -5.41 -13.66
N LYS A 35 -13.52 -6.04 -13.75
CA LYS A 35 -14.74 -5.53 -13.10
C LYS A 35 -14.63 -5.50 -11.57
N HIS A 36 -13.76 -6.33 -11.01
CA HIS A 36 -13.57 -6.46 -9.57
C HIS A 36 -12.13 -6.89 -9.28
N GLY A 37 -11.40 -6.07 -8.53
CA GLY A 37 -10.03 -6.25 -8.10
C GLY A 37 -9.63 -5.18 -7.09
N THR A 38 -8.38 -5.19 -6.66
CA THR A 38 -7.82 -4.21 -5.72
C THR A 38 -6.78 -3.32 -6.40
N ASN A 39 -6.40 -2.22 -5.75
CA ASN A 39 -5.32 -1.35 -6.23
C ASN A 39 -4.01 -2.15 -6.36
N ASN A 40 -3.67 -2.92 -5.32
CA ASN A 40 -2.47 -3.76 -5.26
C ASN A 40 -2.41 -4.80 -6.39
N MET A 41 -3.55 -5.38 -6.78
CA MET A 41 -3.60 -6.28 -7.95
C MET A 41 -3.28 -5.53 -9.24
N GLY A 42 -3.81 -4.31 -9.41
CA GLY A 42 -3.52 -3.47 -10.56
C GLY A 42 -2.04 -3.12 -10.65
N GLU A 43 -1.46 -2.66 -9.54
CA GLU A 43 -0.04 -2.27 -9.49
C GLU A 43 0.90 -3.47 -9.80
N LEU A 44 0.64 -4.64 -9.20
CA LEU A 44 1.41 -5.86 -9.49
C LEU A 44 1.25 -6.30 -10.95
N MET A 45 0.04 -6.23 -11.49
CA MET A 45 -0.23 -6.63 -12.86
C MET A 45 0.42 -5.70 -13.86
N ALA A 46 0.47 -4.39 -13.61
CA ALA A 46 1.21 -3.45 -14.47
C ALA A 46 2.68 -3.87 -14.63
N VAL A 47 3.34 -4.24 -13.52
CA VAL A 47 4.72 -4.74 -13.54
C VAL A 47 4.83 -6.09 -14.23
N LEU A 48 3.98 -7.05 -13.89
CA LEU A 48 3.97 -8.36 -14.53
C LEU A 48 3.80 -8.26 -16.05
N ASP A 49 2.90 -7.37 -16.47
CA ASP A 49 2.58 -7.18 -17.87
C ASP A 49 3.73 -6.53 -18.63
N LEU A 50 4.39 -5.54 -18.04
CA LEU A 50 5.61 -4.94 -18.58
C LEU A 50 6.72 -6.00 -18.76
N LEU A 51 6.91 -6.88 -17.76
CA LEU A 51 7.90 -7.96 -17.82
C LEU A 51 7.59 -8.93 -18.96
N ARG A 52 6.32 -9.26 -19.17
CA ARG A 52 5.84 -10.09 -20.29
C ARG A 52 6.02 -9.41 -21.64
N ALA A 53 5.63 -8.15 -21.75
CA ALA A 53 5.70 -7.38 -22.98
C ALA A 53 7.13 -7.23 -23.49
N THR A 54 8.10 -7.26 -22.57
CA THR A 54 9.53 -7.12 -22.88
C THR A 54 10.29 -8.45 -22.83
N ALA A 55 9.59 -9.60 -22.76
CA ALA A 55 10.22 -10.91 -22.57
C ALA A 55 11.13 -11.36 -23.73
N ASP A 56 10.91 -10.83 -24.93
CA ASP A 56 11.77 -11.03 -26.11
C ASP A 56 13.09 -10.25 -26.05
N ARG A 57 13.24 -9.35 -25.05
CA ARG A 57 14.42 -8.52 -24.81
C ARG A 57 15.02 -8.75 -23.41
N PRO A 58 15.37 -9.99 -23.03
CA PRO A 58 15.82 -10.29 -21.67
C PRO A 58 17.19 -9.69 -21.32
N ALA A 59 18.00 -9.35 -22.33
CA ALA A 59 19.31 -8.72 -22.18
C ALA A 59 19.25 -7.21 -21.97
N GLU A 60 18.10 -6.57 -22.22
CA GLU A 60 17.91 -5.14 -21.97
C GLU A 60 17.51 -4.92 -20.50
N PRO A 61 18.29 -4.16 -19.72
CA PRO A 61 17.93 -3.84 -18.35
C PRO A 61 16.60 -3.07 -18.30
N LEU A 62 15.76 -3.38 -17.31
CA LEU A 62 14.53 -2.63 -17.03
C LEU A 62 14.77 -1.66 -15.88
N HIS A 63 14.41 -0.40 -16.07
CA HIS A 63 14.28 0.58 -15.00
C HIS A 63 12.79 0.91 -14.84
N ILE A 64 12.21 0.49 -13.72
CA ILE A 64 10.78 0.56 -13.46
C ILE A 64 10.44 1.68 -12.47
N LEU A 65 9.75 2.68 -13.04
CA LEU A 65 8.93 3.75 -12.48
C LEU A 65 7.75 3.28 -11.62
N CYS A 66 7.78 3.29 -10.27
CA CYS A 66 6.58 2.95 -9.48
C CYS A 66 6.40 3.88 -8.28
N ASP A 67 5.17 4.29 -7.99
CA ASP A 67 4.83 4.95 -6.73
C ASP A 67 4.32 3.98 -5.65
N SER A 68 3.99 2.75 -6.04
CA SER A 68 3.65 1.66 -5.13
C SER A 68 4.86 1.12 -4.37
N GLN A 69 4.94 1.48 -3.09
CA GLN A 69 5.86 0.83 -2.16
C GLN A 69 5.52 -0.65 -1.96
N TYR A 70 4.24 -1.03 -2.08
CA TYR A 70 3.82 -2.44 -1.95
C TYR A 70 4.47 -3.32 -3.02
N VAL A 71 4.43 -2.90 -4.29
CA VAL A 71 5.08 -3.62 -5.40
C VAL A 71 6.59 -3.69 -5.21
N ILE A 72 7.23 -2.54 -4.96
CA ILE A 72 8.69 -2.45 -4.80
C ILE A 72 9.15 -3.37 -3.66
N ASN A 73 8.51 -3.28 -2.49
CA ASN A 73 8.88 -4.10 -1.33
C ASN A 73 8.56 -5.59 -1.56
N SER A 74 7.42 -5.91 -2.20
CA SER A 74 7.05 -7.29 -2.52
C SER A 74 8.12 -7.96 -3.37
N VAL A 75 8.56 -7.31 -4.45
CA VAL A 75 9.54 -7.88 -5.37
C VAL A 75 10.96 -7.87 -4.79
N THR A 76 11.38 -6.77 -4.15
CA THR A 76 12.79 -6.59 -3.76
C THR A 76 13.13 -7.10 -2.35
N LYS A 77 12.18 -7.05 -1.40
CA LYS A 77 12.45 -7.36 0.02
C LYS A 77 11.77 -8.65 0.48
N TRP A 78 10.50 -8.86 0.13
CA TRP A 78 9.68 -9.88 0.77
C TRP A 78 9.65 -11.22 0.01
N MET A 79 9.57 -11.17 -1.32
CA MET A 79 9.51 -12.35 -2.20
C MET A 79 10.61 -13.39 -1.92
N PRO A 80 11.90 -13.03 -1.69
CA PRO A 80 12.91 -14.03 -1.34
C PRO A 80 12.58 -14.81 -0.06
N GLY A 81 11.97 -14.16 0.93
CA GLY A 81 11.51 -14.78 2.17
C GLY A 81 10.29 -15.67 1.97
N TRP A 82 9.32 -15.20 1.19
CA TRP A 82 8.11 -15.97 0.87
C TRP A 82 8.43 -17.24 0.08
N LYS A 83 9.33 -17.18 -0.90
CA LYS A 83 9.80 -18.36 -1.66
C LYS A 83 10.37 -19.44 -0.74
N LYS A 84 11.21 -19.05 0.24
CA LYS A 84 11.77 -19.99 1.23
C LYS A 84 10.70 -20.64 2.11
N LYS A 85 9.58 -19.94 2.35
CA LYS A 85 8.44 -20.43 3.13
C LYS A 85 7.34 -21.09 2.27
N GLY A 86 7.62 -21.37 0.99
CA GLY A 86 6.64 -21.98 0.09
C GLY A 86 5.44 -21.09 -0.20
N TRP A 87 5.66 -19.77 -0.27
CA TRP A 87 4.66 -18.73 -0.51
C TRP A 87 3.55 -18.66 0.54
N LYS A 88 3.91 -18.96 1.79
CA LYS A 88 3.03 -18.84 2.94
C LYS A 88 3.52 -17.76 3.90
N LYS A 89 2.56 -17.07 4.51
CA LYS A 89 2.76 -16.18 5.65
C LYS A 89 3.08 -17.00 6.91
N SER A 90 3.43 -16.31 8.01
CA SER A 90 3.73 -16.94 9.31
C SER A 90 2.53 -17.67 9.92
N ASP A 91 1.31 -17.22 9.61
CA ASP A 91 0.04 -17.84 9.99
C ASP A 91 -0.30 -19.09 9.15
N GLY A 92 0.56 -19.47 8.19
CA GLY A 92 0.36 -20.61 7.29
C GLY A 92 -0.59 -20.33 6.12
N LYS A 93 -1.25 -19.16 6.07
CA LYS A 93 -2.07 -18.74 4.95
C LYS A 93 -1.18 -18.38 3.74
N PRO A 94 -1.68 -18.50 2.50
CA PRO A 94 -0.97 -18.02 1.33
C PRO A 94 -0.67 -16.51 1.42
N VAL A 95 0.42 -16.09 0.80
CA VAL A 95 0.68 -14.65 0.58
C VAL A 95 -0.42 -14.08 -0.31
N LEU A 96 -0.88 -12.86 -0.02
CA LEU A 96 -1.85 -12.16 -0.87
C LEU A 96 -1.27 -11.92 -2.26
N ASN A 97 -2.08 -12.08 -3.31
CA ASN A 97 -1.66 -11.96 -4.71
C ASN A 97 -0.49 -12.91 -5.07
N VAL A 98 -0.40 -14.07 -4.40
CA VAL A 98 0.67 -15.06 -4.62
C VAL A 98 0.77 -15.52 -6.06
N ASP A 99 -0.36 -15.61 -6.76
CA ASP A 99 -0.46 -15.92 -8.18
C ASP A 99 0.30 -14.88 -9.03
N LEU A 100 -0.03 -13.60 -8.89
CA LEU A 100 0.68 -12.52 -9.58
C LEU A 100 2.17 -12.49 -9.20
N LEU A 101 2.49 -12.67 -7.92
CA LEU A 101 3.87 -12.64 -7.44
C LEU A 101 4.71 -13.81 -7.94
N GLN A 102 4.13 -15.00 -8.06
CA GLN A 102 4.80 -16.17 -8.64
C GLN A 102 5.06 -15.97 -10.13
N GLU A 103 4.11 -15.37 -10.85
CA GLU A 103 4.29 -15.04 -12.26
C GLU A 103 5.36 -13.95 -12.46
N ILE A 104 5.40 -12.94 -11.58
CA ILE A 104 6.46 -11.92 -11.56
C ILE A 104 7.81 -12.58 -11.28
N ASP A 105 7.91 -13.43 -10.24
CA ASP A 105 9.14 -14.16 -9.91
C ASP A 105 9.67 -14.95 -11.10
N ALA A 106 8.79 -15.67 -11.80
CA ALA A 106 9.16 -16.41 -13.00
C ALA A 106 9.64 -15.49 -14.14
N ALA A 107 8.98 -14.35 -14.35
CA ALA A 107 9.32 -13.40 -15.41
C ALA A 107 10.62 -12.61 -15.14
N LEU A 108 11.07 -12.54 -13.88
CA LEU A 108 12.32 -11.87 -13.48
C LEU A 108 13.55 -12.78 -13.63
N VAL A 109 13.39 -14.09 -13.81
CA VAL A 109 14.51 -15.04 -13.91
C VAL A 109 15.43 -14.67 -15.08
N GLY A 110 16.71 -14.43 -14.77
CA GLY A 110 17.72 -14.10 -15.79
C GLY A 110 17.66 -12.65 -16.28
N ARG A 111 16.86 -11.79 -15.66
CA ARG A 111 16.66 -10.40 -16.06
C ARG A 111 17.42 -9.43 -15.16
N THR A 112 17.96 -8.36 -15.75
CA THR A 112 18.47 -7.21 -14.99
C THR A 112 17.36 -6.18 -14.85
N TYR A 113 17.06 -5.78 -13.62
CA TYR A 113 16.01 -4.80 -13.34
C TYR A 113 16.35 -3.93 -12.13
N GLU A 114 15.80 -2.72 -12.11
CA GLU A 114 15.87 -1.77 -11.02
C GLU A 114 14.50 -1.12 -10.84
N PHE A 115 14.10 -0.88 -9.59
CA PHE A 115 12.91 -0.10 -9.26
C PHE A 115 13.33 1.27 -8.74
N GLU A 116 12.72 2.32 -9.26
CA GLU A 116 12.80 3.67 -8.70
C GLU A 116 11.44 4.02 -8.10
N TRP A 117 11.44 4.30 -6.80
CA TRP A 117 10.26 4.84 -6.15
C TRP A 117 10.09 6.30 -6.56
N VAL A 118 8.97 6.59 -7.21
CA VAL A 118 8.56 7.96 -7.54
C VAL A 118 7.37 8.37 -6.69
N LYS A 119 7.25 9.66 -6.43
CA LYS A 119 6.09 10.17 -5.70
C LYS A 119 4.90 10.29 -6.66
N GLY A 120 3.80 9.61 -6.35
CA GLY A 120 2.54 9.73 -7.08
C GLY A 120 2.03 11.19 -7.11
N HIS A 121 1.48 11.60 -8.27
CA HIS A 121 0.92 12.94 -8.53
C HIS A 121 1.86 14.11 -8.20
N ALA A 122 3.17 13.94 -8.42
CA ALA A 122 4.19 14.94 -8.09
C ALA A 122 4.97 15.48 -9.30
N GLY A 123 4.42 15.40 -10.51
CA GLY A 123 5.06 15.93 -11.73
C GLY A 123 5.97 14.94 -12.46
N HIS A 124 5.89 13.64 -12.14
CA HIS A 124 6.59 12.59 -12.88
C HIS A 124 5.79 12.17 -14.11
N ALA A 125 6.07 12.78 -15.26
CA ALA A 125 5.27 12.65 -16.48
C ALA A 125 5.00 11.18 -16.90
N MET A 126 5.97 10.28 -16.77
CA MET A 126 5.76 8.85 -17.10
C MET A 126 4.82 8.14 -16.11
N ASN A 127 4.94 8.43 -14.82
CA ASN A 127 4.06 7.86 -13.79
C ASN A 127 2.64 8.41 -13.93
N GLU A 128 2.50 9.71 -14.16
CA GLU A 128 1.19 10.34 -14.42
C GLU A 128 0.54 9.79 -15.69
N ALA A 129 1.33 9.51 -16.72
CA ALA A 129 0.84 8.86 -17.93
C ALA A 129 0.33 7.44 -17.67
N ALA A 130 0.98 6.68 -16.78
CA ALA A 130 0.54 5.36 -16.34
C ALA A 130 -0.72 5.45 -15.45
N ASP A 131 -0.76 6.32 -14.44
CA ASP A 131 -1.92 6.56 -13.57
C ASP A 131 -3.18 6.87 -14.38
N VAL A 132 -3.09 7.83 -15.30
CA VAL A 132 -4.22 8.25 -16.15
C VAL A 132 -4.77 7.05 -16.94
N ARG A 133 -3.89 6.20 -17.47
CA ARG A 133 -4.27 5.01 -18.25
C ARG A 133 -4.84 3.91 -17.37
N ALA A 134 -4.28 3.66 -16.20
CA ALA A 134 -4.79 2.69 -15.23
C ALA A 134 -6.18 3.10 -14.73
N ARG A 135 -6.37 4.38 -14.39
CA ARG A 135 -7.67 4.93 -13.97
C ARG A 135 -8.69 4.92 -15.10
N ALA A 136 -8.29 5.25 -16.32
CA ALA A 136 -9.15 5.14 -17.51
C ALA A 136 -9.61 3.69 -17.70
N ALA A 137 -8.74 2.71 -17.48
CA ALA A 137 -9.09 1.30 -17.56
C ALA A 137 -10.11 0.90 -16.49
N ALA A 138 -9.86 1.23 -15.23
CA ALA A 138 -10.81 0.98 -14.14
C ALA A 138 -12.19 1.60 -14.42
N THR A 139 -12.21 2.82 -14.99
CA THR A 139 -13.44 3.53 -15.39
C THR A 139 -14.17 2.84 -16.53
N ALA A 140 -13.46 2.34 -17.54
CA ALA A 140 -14.05 1.57 -18.64
C ALA A 140 -14.74 0.31 -18.12
N PHE A 141 -14.10 -0.41 -17.18
CA PHE A 141 -14.70 -1.58 -16.52
C PHE A 141 -15.91 -1.24 -15.65
N GLN A 142 -15.88 -0.14 -14.91
CA GLN A 142 -17.03 0.35 -14.14
C GLN A 142 -18.23 0.66 -15.04
N GLN A 143 -17.98 1.26 -16.20
CA GLN A 143 -19.01 1.73 -17.12
C GLN A 143 -19.41 0.69 -18.18
N GLY A 144 -18.74 -0.46 -18.22
CA GLY A 144 -18.94 -1.48 -19.25
C GLY A 144 -18.60 -1.00 -20.67
N ARG A 145 -17.65 -0.07 -20.81
CA ARG A 145 -17.20 0.47 -22.09
C ARG A 145 -16.00 -0.31 -22.63
N GLU A 146 -15.76 -0.19 -23.92
CA GLU A 146 -14.55 -0.71 -24.56
C GLU A 146 -13.32 0.04 -24.02
N LEU A 147 -12.29 -0.73 -23.67
CA LEU A 147 -11.02 -0.23 -23.15
C LEU A 147 -10.08 0.10 -24.32
N ASP A 148 -9.44 1.27 -24.28
CA ASP A 148 -8.22 1.48 -25.04
C ASP A 148 -7.05 0.79 -24.32
N ALA A 149 -6.67 -0.38 -24.85
CA ALA A 149 -5.60 -1.18 -24.27
C ALA A 149 -4.20 -0.67 -24.64
N GLY A 150 -4.09 0.33 -25.53
CA GLY A 150 -2.82 0.87 -26.00
C GLY A 150 -2.13 0.03 -27.09
N PRO A 151 -1.08 0.59 -27.71
CA PRO A 151 -0.37 -0.02 -28.84
C PRO A 151 0.56 -1.18 -28.45
N GLY A 152 0.84 -1.39 -27.17
CA GLY A 152 1.82 -2.37 -26.69
C GLY A 152 3.26 -2.02 -27.09
N LEU A 153 4.18 -2.99 -27.13
CA LEU A 153 5.60 -2.77 -27.46
C LEU A 153 5.91 -2.91 -28.97
N GLY A 154 4.89 -3.13 -29.80
CA GLY A 154 4.97 -3.34 -31.25
C GLY A 154 4.33 -4.64 -31.76
N GLY A 155 3.16 -4.53 -32.41
CA GLY A 155 2.67 -5.47 -33.44
C GLY A 155 2.10 -6.84 -33.04
N GLY A 156 2.04 -7.19 -31.76
CA GLY A 156 1.32 -8.40 -31.29
C GLY A 156 -0.20 -8.17 -31.26
N PRO A 157 -1.05 -9.20 -31.45
CA PRO A 157 -2.49 -9.03 -31.51
C PRO A 157 -3.04 -8.38 -30.25
N ALA A 158 -4.04 -7.51 -30.43
CA ALA A 158 -4.85 -7.00 -29.34
C ALA A 158 -5.48 -8.16 -28.55
N ALA A 159 -5.32 -8.09 -27.23
CA ALA A 159 -6.03 -8.88 -26.23
C ALA A 159 -5.95 -10.41 -26.38
N GLU A 160 -4.91 -11.03 -25.82
CA GLU A 160 -5.21 -12.15 -24.93
C GLU A 160 -5.70 -11.53 -23.63
N THR A 161 -6.98 -11.74 -23.34
CA THR A 161 -7.58 -11.38 -22.06
C THR A 161 -6.77 -12.10 -20.99
N VAL A 162 -5.90 -11.37 -20.28
CA VAL A 162 -5.22 -11.91 -19.10
C VAL A 162 -6.36 -12.38 -18.20
N GLN A 163 -6.45 -13.69 -18.01
CA GLN A 163 -7.50 -14.29 -17.19
C GLN A 163 -7.47 -13.58 -15.85
N GLN A 164 -8.64 -13.15 -15.38
CA GLN A 164 -8.78 -12.65 -14.02
C GLN A 164 -8.10 -13.66 -13.10
N PRO A 165 -7.13 -13.24 -12.28
CA PRO A 165 -6.56 -14.14 -11.28
C PRO A 165 -7.70 -14.75 -10.46
N ALA A 166 -7.49 -15.93 -9.89
CA ALA A 166 -8.54 -16.68 -9.20
C ALA A 166 -9.32 -15.73 -8.27
N ALA A 167 -10.66 -15.81 -8.30
CA ALA A 167 -11.58 -14.90 -7.62
C ALA A 167 -11.05 -14.50 -6.23
N PRO A 168 -11.15 -13.22 -5.85
CA PRO A 168 -10.42 -12.68 -4.72
C PRO A 168 -10.67 -13.56 -3.50
N ALA A 169 -9.58 -14.02 -2.86
CA ALA A 169 -9.65 -14.15 -1.42
C ALA A 169 -10.13 -12.77 -0.94
N VAL A 170 -11.32 -12.75 -0.35
CA VAL A 170 -11.93 -11.57 0.23
C VAL A 170 -10.82 -10.76 0.90
N GLU A 171 -10.79 -9.45 0.70
CA GLU A 171 -9.97 -8.53 1.51
C GLU A 171 -10.42 -8.52 3.00
N SER A 172 -10.99 -9.61 3.50
CA SER A 172 -11.07 -9.90 4.91
C SER A 172 -9.68 -10.32 5.37
N GLU A 173 -9.09 -9.49 6.22
CA GLU A 173 -7.81 -9.71 6.90
C GLU A 173 -6.56 -9.40 6.06
N GLN A 174 -6.28 -8.09 5.92
CA GLN A 174 -4.89 -7.63 6.08
C GLN A 174 -4.38 -7.77 7.54
N ASP A 175 -5.20 -8.34 8.43
CA ASP A 175 -4.73 -8.93 9.67
C ASP A 175 -3.81 -10.14 9.42
N HIS A 176 -2.77 -10.20 10.24
CA HIS A 176 -1.80 -11.30 10.35
C HIS A 176 -0.53 -11.25 9.48
N LEU A 177 -0.16 -10.11 8.87
CA LEU A 177 1.27 -9.90 8.58
C LEU A 177 2.11 -9.83 9.88
N PHE A 178 1.44 -9.67 11.03
CA PHE A 178 1.99 -9.71 12.38
C PHE A 178 1.19 -10.61 13.33
N SER A 179 0.96 -11.90 12.99
CA SER A 179 0.41 -12.85 13.97
C SER A 179 1.50 -13.35 14.93
N SER A 180 1.94 -12.48 15.81
CA SER A 180 2.13 -12.88 17.20
C SER A 180 1.20 -12.01 18.01
N PHE A 181 0.36 -12.63 18.83
CA PHE A 181 -0.64 -12.07 19.76
C PHE A 181 -2.11 -12.11 19.27
N GLU A 182 -2.71 -13.25 19.63
CA GLU A 182 -4.03 -13.47 20.25
C GLU A 182 -5.35 -13.29 19.47
N ASP A 183 -6.23 -14.28 19.73
CA ASP A 183 -7.59 -14.51 19.23
C ASP A 183 -8.54 -13.33 19.51
N VAL A 184 -9.29 -12.83 18.51
CA VAL A 184 -10.63 -12.25 18.73
C VAL A 184 -11.55 -12.51 17.52
N GLN A 185 -12.79 -12.81 17.86
CA GLN A 185 -13.96 -13.23 17.09
C GLN A 185 -14.58 -12.13 16.20
N GLU A 186 -15.30 -12.57 15.16
CA GLU A 186 -16.14 -11.80 14.22
C GLU A 186 -16.76 -10.50 14.77
N ALA A 187 -16.50 -9.36 14.12
CA ALA A 187 -17.19 -8.11 14.41
C ALA A 187 -17.44 -7.26 13.14
N GLY A 188 -18.50 -6.43 13.18
CA GLY A 188 -19.06 -5.71 12.02
C GLY A 188 -18.18 -4.58 11.46
N ALA A 189 -18.63 -3.92 10.39
CA ALA A 189 -17.88 -2.94 9.59
C ALA A 189 -17.13 -1.84 10.39
N GLY A 190 -17.64 -1.45 11.56
CA GLY A 190 -16.95 -0.50 12.45
C GLY A 190 -15.67 -1.04 13.11
N THR A 191 -15.52 -2.37 13.21
CA THR A 191 -14.30 -3.00 13.73
C THR A 191 -13.21 -3.11 12.68
N ALA A 192 -13.55 -3.50 11.45
CA ALA A 192 -12.60 -3.51 10.33
C ALA A 192 -11.95 -2.14 10.07
N GLU A 193 -12.70 -1.04 10.24
CA GLU A 193 -12.14 0.31 10.13
C GLU A 193 -11.17 0.65 11.27
N LEU A 194 -11.42 0.14 12.49
CA LEU A 194 -10.51 0.32 13.62
C LEU A 194 -9.24 -0.53 13.47
N ASP A 195 -9.36 -1.75 12.95
CA ASP A 195 -8.21 -2.64 12.71
C ASP A 195 -7.27 -2.05 11.65
N ALA A 196 -7.82 -1.42 10.61
CA ALA A 196 -7.04 -0.67 9.64
C ALA A 196 -6.25 0.48 10.30
N VAL A 197 -6.87 1.22 11.23
CA VAL A 197 -6.21 2.32 11.95
C VAL A 197 -5.13 1.81 12.91
N VAL A 198 -5.38 0.69 13.59
CA VAL A 198 -4.37 0.02 14.44
C VAL A 198 -3.16 -0.42 13.60
N THR A 199 -3.41 -0.90 12.38
CA THR A 199 -2.35 -1.30 11.44
C THR A 199 -1.47 -0.12 11.04
N LEU A 200 -2.07 1.02 10.68
CA LEU A 200 -1.34 2.24 10.33
C LEU A 200 -0.55 2.81 11.52
N GLU A 201 -1.07 2.67 12.75
CA GLU A 201 -0.34 3.08 13.96
C GLU A 201 0.89 2.19 14.21
N ARG A 202 0.80 0.88 13.95
CA ARG A 202 1.95 -0.04 14.01
C ARG A 202 2.95 0.27 12.90
N GLU A 203 2.48 0.57 11.69
CA GLU A 203 3.33 0.97 10.56
C GLU A 203 4.16 2.22 10.89
N LEU A 204 3.56 3.22 11.54
CA LEU A 204 4.28 4.41 12.04
C LEU A 204 5.40 4.07 13.05
N MET A 205 5.37 2.88 13.66
CA MET A 205 6.42 2.40 14.56
C MET A 205 7.57 1.68 13.87
N GLU A 206 7.40 1.26 12.62
CA GLU A 206 8.42 0.48 11.92
C GLU A 206 9.67 1.33 11.64
N PRO A 207 10.88 0.83 11.98
CA PRO A 207 12.13 1.54 11.73
C PRO A 207 12.29 1.98 10.27
N SER A 208 11.87 1.13 9.34
CA SER A 208 11.95 1.42 7.90
C SER A 208 11.01 2.54 7.45
N VAL A 209 9.82 2.64 8.05
CA VAL A 209 8.86 3.72 7.79
C VAL A 209 9.35 5.01 8.44
N ARG A 210 9.82 4.94 9.68
CA ARG A 210 10.37 6.11 10.38
C ARG A 210 11.59 6.70 9.68
N ALA A 211 12.43 5.86 9.08
CA ALA A 211 13.60 6.30 8.31
C ALA A 211 13.22 7.04 7.01
N ASP A 212 11.99 6.88 6.53
CA ASP A 212 11.46 7.56 5.36
C ASP A 212 10.53 8.70 5.78
N SER A 213 11.08 9.92 5.79
CA SER A 213 10.32 11.13 6.12
C SER A 213 9.08 11.32 5.23
N SER A 214 9.08 10.83 4.00
CA SER A 214 7.92 10.91 3.10
C SER A 214 6.83 9.93 3.49
N ALA A 215 7.19 8.70 3.87
CA ALA A 215 6.25 7.70 4.38
C ALA A 215 5.60 8.16 5.69
N VAL A 216 6.39 8.71 6.63
CA VAL A 216 5.84 9.32 7.85
C VAL A 216 4.90 10.47 7.50
N ALA A 217 5.33 11.40 6.65
CA ALA A 217 4.51 12.54 6.25
C ALA A 217 3.21 12.12 5.55
N TYR A 218 3.20 10.98 4.86
CA TYR A 218 2.00 10.40 4.23
C TYR A 218 0.97 9.92 5.24
N LEU A 219 1.40 9.35 6.37
CA LEU A 219 0.53 8.92 7.46
C LEU A 219 -0.04 10.09 8.27
N LEU A 220 0.68 11.21 8.33
CA LEU A 220 0.26 12.38 9.12
C LEU A 220 -0.71 13.28 8.34
N HIS A 221 -1.78 13.70 9.01
CA HIS A 221 -2.66 14.76 8.54
C HIS A 221 -1.91 16.09 8.42
N HIS A 222 -2.31 16.99 7.50
CA HIS A 222 -1.61 18.27 7.29
C HIS A 222 -1.57 19.14 8.56
N ASP A 223 -2.66 19.18 9.33
CA ASP A 223 -2.72 19.83 10.65
C ASP A 223 -2.25 18.94 11.83
N PHE A 224 -1.46 17.90 11.59
CA PHE A 224 -1.05 16.97 12.65
C PHE A 224 -0.38 17.70 13.84
N LEU A 225 -0.68 17.20 15.04
CA LEU A 225 -0.10 17.70 16.28
C LEU A 225 0.29 16.53 17.20
N GLN A 226 1.51 16.55 17.73
CA GLN A 226 1.97 15.61 18.74
C GLN A 226 2.29 16.31 20.06
N VAL A 227 1.86 15.73 21.18
CA VAL A 227 2.27 16.12 22.53
C VAL A 227 3.10 14.99 23.14
N GLY A 228 4.39 15.22 23.33
CA GLY A 228 5.29 14.25 23.94
C GLY A 228 5.10 14.12 25.46
N SER A 229 5.68 13.07 26.04
CA SER A 229 5.59 12.76 27.49
C SER A 229 6.19 13.80 28.42
N ARG A 230 7.00 14.72 27.88
CA ARG A 230 7.57 15.87 28.60
C ARG A 230 6.80 17.18 28.36
N GLY A 231 5.65 17.12 27.70
CA GLY A 231 4.84 18.28 27.32
C GLY A 231 5.36 19.05 26.10
N THR A 232 6.36 18.51 25.39
CA THR A 232 6.85 19.10 24.13
C THR A 232 5.81 18.93 23.05
N VAL A 233 5.53 19.99 22.31
CA VAL A 233 4.58 19.97 21.20
C VAL A 233 5.35 19.96 19.89
N HIS A 234 5.04 18.99 19.02
CA HIS A 234 5.56 18.93 17.66
C HIS A 234 4.40 19.10 16.69
N ASP A 235 4.54 20.00 15.74
CA ASP A 235 3.72 20.00 14.53
C ASP A 235 4.15 18.85 13.61
N ARG A 236 3.50 18.75 12.45
CA ARG A 236 3.77 17.72 11.45
C ARG A 236 5.24 17.62 11.06
N ASP A 237 5.87 18.73 10.70
CA ASP A 237 7.23 18.73 10.16
C ASP A 237 8.24 18.39 11.26
N ALA A 238 8.06 18.95 12.46
CA ALA A 238 8.87 18.62 13.62
C ALA A 238 8.73 17.14 14.03
N ALA A 239 7.52 16.57 13.91
CA ALA A 239 7.30 15.16 14.22
C ALA A 239 7.92 14.21 13.18
N VAL A 240 7.86 14.56 11.89
CA VAL A 240 8.53 13.81 10.82
C VAL A 240 10.04 13.79 11.07
N ALA A 241 10.64 14.94 11.37
CA ALA A 241 12.07 15.03 11.67
C ALA A 241 12.44 14.20 12.91
N ALA A 242 11.69 14.33 14.00
CA ALA A 242 11.94 13.60 15.24
C ALA A 242 11.81 12.07 15.08
N LEU A 243 10.87 11.60 14.25
CA LEU A 243 10.70 10.17 13.96
C LEU A 243 11.85 9.64 13.10
N ALA A 244 12.32 10.40 12.12
CA ALA A 244 13.47 10.04 11.30
C ALA A 244 14.77 9.93 12.11
N GLU A 245 15.02 10.87 13.03
CA GLU A 245 16.15 10.80 13.96
C GLU A 245 16.08 9.56 14.85
N ALA A 246 14.87 9.15 15.25
CA ALA A 246 14.63 7.99 16.09
C ALA A 246 14.57 6.65 15.33
N ALA A 247 14.67 6.64 14.00
CA ALA A 247 14.47 5.46 13.17
C ALA A 247 15.50 4.34 13.41
N GLY A 248 16.70 4.69 13.88
CA GLY A 248 17.75 3.72 14.23
C GLY A 248 17.55 3.06 15.60
N ALA A 249 16.57 3.49 16.40
CA ALA A 249 16.29 2.89 17.69
C ALA A 249 15.55 1.54 17.53
N PRO A 250 15.84 0.53 18.37
CA PRO A 250 15.11 -0.73 18.33
C PRO A 250 13.62 -0.50 18.54
N ALA A 251 12.80 -1.18 17.73
CA ALA A 251 11.35 -1.13 17.84
C ALA A 251 10.91 -1.56 19.25
N GLY A 252 10.12 -0.71 19.90
CA GLY A 252 9.45 -1.07 21.15
C GLY A 252 8.31 -2.07 20.89
N THR A 253 7.77 -2.65 21.97
CA THR A 253 6.52 -3.40 21.90
C THR A 253 5.35 -2.45 21.70
N PHE A 254 4.28 -2.94 21.07
CA PHE A 254 3.00 -2.26 20.94
C PHE A 254 1.90 -3.17 21.47
N GLU A 255 1.10 -2.66 22.39
CA GLU A 255 -0.06 -3.36 22.96
C GLU A 255 -1.28 -2.45 22.92
N LEU A 256 -2.30 -2.84 22.16
CA LEU A 256 -3.55 -2.09 22.07
C LEU A 256 -4.32 -2.21 23.39
N LEU A 257 -4.73 -1.08 23.97
CA LEU A 257 -5.55 -1.06 25.19
C LEU A 257 -7.02 -0.81 24.87
N HIS A 258 -7.27 0.10 23.92
CA HIS A 258 -8.61 0.47 23.50
C HIS A 258 -8.60 1.03 22.08
N ALA A 259 -9.63 0.71 21.31
CA ALA A 259 -9.93 1.31 20.01
C ALA A 259 -11.42 1.67 19.97
N SER A 260 -11.74 2.86 19.46
CA SER A 260 -13.12 3.31 19.33
C SER A 260 -13.32 4.16 18.08
N ALA A 261 -14.47 3.97 17.45
CA ALA A 261 -14.91 4.78 16.33
C ALA A 261 -15.43 6.14 16.85
N VAL A 262 -15.03 7.21 16.19
CA VAL A 262 -15.49 8.58 16.46
C VAL A 262 -16.44 8.98 15.32
N PRO A 263 -17.76 8.97 15.54
CA PRO A 263 -18.72 9.37 14.52
C PRO A 263 -18.61 10.88 14.24
N ALA A 264 -19.07 11.29 13.06
CA ALA A 264 -19.24 12.70 12.75
C ALA A 264 -20.32 13.31 13.64
N ASP A 265 -20.10 14.53 14.14
CA ASP A 265 -21.14 15.25 14.89
C ASP A 265 -22.44 15.31 14.07
N GLY A 266 -23.53 14.78 14.65
CA GLY A 266 -24.86 14.77 14.02
C GLY A 266 -25.13 13.61 13.05
N ALA A 267 -24.19 12.69 12.86
CA ALA A 267 -24.42 11.48 12.08
C ALA A 267 -25.11 10.39 12.93
N GLY A 268 -26.16 9.77 12.37
CA GLY A 268 -26.87 8.67 13.02
C GLY A 268 -26.00 7.42 13.20
N ALA A 269 -26.49 6.44 13.96
CA ALA A 269 -25.76 5.21 14.29
C ALA A 269 -25.30 4.38 13.07
N ASP A 270 -25.86 4.63 11.88
CA ASP A 270 -25.58 3.89 10.65
C ASP A 270 -24.51 4.57 9.75
N ALA A 271 -23.94 5.70 10.17
CA ALA A 271 -22.93 6.40 9.39
C ALA A 271 -21.52 5.85 9.64
N HIS A 272 -20.71 5.76 8.57
CA HIS A 272 -19.29 5.44 8.69
C HIS A 272 -18.58 6.47 9.57
N PRO A 273 -17.69 6.03 10.48
CA PRO A 273 -16.98 6.96 11.34
C PRO A 273 -16.01 7.82 10.54
N LEU A 274 -15.94 9.11 10.90
CA LEU A 274 -14.96 10.04 10.32
C LEU A 274 -13.67 10.08 11.14
N GLY A 275 -13.66 9.47 12.32
CA GLY A 275 -12.49 9.38 13.18
C GLY A 275 -12.35 8.03 13.86
N ALA A 276 -11.14 7.75 14.32
CA ALA A 276 -10.83 6.59 15.15
C ALA A 276 -9.88 7.03 16.27
N HIS A 277 -10.21 6.65 17.49
CA HIS A 277 -9.42 6.94 18.67
C HIS A 277 -8.80 5.65 19.20
N LEU A 278 -7.48 5.61 19.30
CA LEU A 278 -6.75 4.51 19.90
C LEU A 278 -6.08 4.95 21.19
N THR A 279 -6.11 4.05 22.18
CA THR A 279 -5.24 4.10 23.36
C THR A 279 -4.43 2.81 23.39
N TYR A 280 -3.11 2.92 23.52
CA TYR A 280 -2.23 1.77 23.46
C TYR A 280 -0.94 2.03 24.26
N ARG A 281 -0.21 0.96 24.57
CA ARG A 281 1.07 1.01 25.27
C ARG A 281 2.21 0.80 24.28
N ILE A 282 3.26 1.61 24.42
CA ILE A 282 4.57 1.34 23.82
C ILE A 282 5.59 1.16 24.94
N ALA A 283 6.36 0.07 24.90
CA ALA A 283 7.48 -0.12 25.82
C ALA A 283 8.77 -0.49 25.09
N GLY A 284 9.90 -0.05 25.60
CA GLY A 284 11.22 -0.40 25.08
C GLY A 284 12.27 -0.37 26.18
N ALA A 285 13.54 -0.47 25.81
CA ALA A 285 14.63 -0.43 26.77
C ALA A 285 14.64 0.93 27.52
N GLY A 286 14.18 0.93 28.77
CA GLY A 286 14.20 2.10 29.66
C GLY A 286 13.03 3.07 29.50
N TYR A 287 11.95 2.71 28.78
CA TYR A 287 10.74 3.53 28.71
C TYR A 287 9.47 2.69 28.57
N ALA A 288 8.38 3.19 29.14
CA ALA A 288 7.02 2.70 28.91
C ALA A 288 6.09 3.92 28.81
N LEU A 289 5.27 3.96 27.76
CA LEU A 289 4.40 5.07 27.43
C LEU A 289 2.99 4.56 27.19
N ILE A 290 2.00 5.24 27.75
CA ILE A 290 0.62 5.19 27.28
C ILE A 290 0.46 6.26 26.21
N VAL A 291 -0.03 5.85 25.05
CA VAL A 291 -0.22 6.73 23.91
C VAL A 291 -1.70 6.77 23.53
N SER A 292 -2.17 7.98 23.28
CA SER A 292 -3.49 8.29 22.76
C SER A 292 -3.30 8.85 21.35
N SER A 293 -4.03 8.33 20.36
CA SER A 293 -3.97 8.78 18.98
C SER A 293 -5.36 8.98 18.41
N LEU A 294 -5.53 10.03 17.61
CA LEU A 294 -6.75 10.31 16.86
C LEU A 294 -6.42 10.31 15.38
N TRP A 295 -7.07 9.41 14.66
CA TRP A 295 -7.04 9.32 13.21
C TRP A 295 -8.32 9.88 12.64
N VAL A 296 -8.23 10.49 11.47
CA VAL A 296 -9.37 11.04 10.74
C VAL A 296 -9.38 10.50 9.32
N ARG A 297 -10.57 10.29 8.77
CA ARG A 297 -10.77 9.83 7.40
C ARG A 297 -10.98 11.04 6.47
N GLN A 298 -10.12 11.18 5.47
CA GLN A 298 -10.19 12.20 4.41
C GLN A 298 -10.03 11.53 3.05
N ASP A 299 -10.96 11.77 2.13
CA ASP A 299 -10.93 11.22 0.77
C ASP A 299 -10.70 9.70 0.76
N ASP A 300 -11.44 8.98 1.62
CA ASP A 300 -11.30 7.52 1.85
C ASP A 300 -9.94 7.05 2.39
N ARG A 301 -9.14 7.95 2.96
CA ARG A 301 -7.84 7.63 3.58
C ARG A 301 -7.79 8.02 5.05
N TRP A 302 -7.26 7.13 5.88
CA TRP A 302 -6.95 7.42 7.27
C TRP A 302 -5.65 8.21 7.39
N ARG A 303 -5.68 9.28 8.19
CA ARG A 303 -4.51 10.10 8.52
C ARG A 303 -4.48 10.39 10.02
N LEU A 304 -3.31 10.26 10.62
CA LEU A 304 -3.11 10.58 12.03
C LEU A 304 -3.21 12.10 12.21
N ARG A 305 -4.17 12.55 13.02
CA ARG A 305 -4.47 13.97 13.27
C ARG A 305 -3.89 14.48 14.57
N PHE A 306 -3.83 13.62 15.59
CA PHE A 306 -3.32 13.99 16.91
C PHE A 306 -2.69 12.78 17.59
N ARG A 307 -1.60 13.00 18.32
CA ARG A 307 -0.95 11.95 19.13
C ARG A 307 -0.43 12.52 20.43
N GLN A 308 -0.67 11.83 21.54
CA GLN A 308 -0.18 12.21 22.85
C GLN A 308 0.45 11.01 23.55
N SER A 309 1.68 11.16 24.03
CA SER A 309 2.35 10.15 24.86
C SER A 309 2.42 10.61 26.30
N THR A 310 2.22 9.69 27.25
CA THR A 310 2.34 9.91 28.69
C THR A 310 3.19 8.79 29.29
N PRO A 311 4.10 9.04 30.24
CA PRO A 311 4.83 7.97 30.92
C PRO A 311 3.86 7.04 31.63
N GLU A 312 4.03 5.74 31.43
CA GLU A 312 3.37 4.72 32.25
C GLU A 312 4.11 4.65 33.59
N ARG A 313 3.38 4.81 34.70
CA ARG A 313 3.92 4.86 36.06
C ARG A 313 3.77 3.53 36.78
#